data_AF-A0A1H8YPC9-F1
#
_entry.id   AF-A0A1H8YPC9-F1
#
_cell.length_a   1.000
_cell.length_b   1.000
_cell.length_c   1.000
_cell.angle_alpha   90.00
_cell.angle_beta   90.00
_cell.angle_gamma   90.00
#
_symmetry.space_group_name_H-M   'P 1'
#
loop_
_entity.id
_entity.type
_entity.pdbx_description
1 polymer ?
#
loop_
_entity_poly.entity_id
_entity_poly.type
_entity_poly.pdbx_seq_one_letter_code
_entity_poly.pdbx_strand_id
1 'polypeptide(L)'
;MAQAAETEAVLGCILRKLDPLAKPGKMMAGALLKKIWDKLSNHNKVAWQSHVRQIRKAQKRRNHAVHNRVDTGYTWAEYATGGGEWMPVITTMGNESCDERELSHDLALQQSSTVFAIEMLHGLSCSNHDPADRCPDWWE
;
A
#
# COMPACT_ATOMS: atom_id res chain seq x y z
N MET A 1 11.87 -4.18 0.51
CA MET A 1 10.42 -3.91 0.75
C MET A 1 10.23 -2.93 1.92
N ALA A 2 10.74 -1.69 1.83
CA ALA A 2 10.61 -0.70 2.92
C ALA A 2 9.19 -0.08 2.99
N GLN A 3 8.58 0.18 1.83
CA GLN A 3 7.25 0.80 1.72
C GLN A 3 6.12 0.04 2.43
N ALA A 4 6.22 -1.29 2.49
CA ALA A 4 5.27 -2.12 3.22
C ALA A 4 5.27 -1.81 4.72
N ALA A 5 6.45 -1.58 5.29
CA ALA A 5 6.60 -1.28 6.72
C ALA A 5 6.08 0.11 7.06
N GLU A 6 6.21 1.08 6.15
CA GLU A 6 5.69 2.44 6.33
C GLU A 6 4.16 2.45 6.40
N THR A 7 3.49 1.83 5.42
CA THR A 7 2.02 1.74 5.45
C THR A 7 1.54 1.00 6.70
N GLU A 8 2.21 -0.08 7.09
CA GLU A 8 1.90 -0.84 8.31
C GLU A 8 2.10 -0.03 9.59
N ALA A 9 3.15 0.79 9.66
CA ALA A 9 3.40 1.69 10.77
C ALA A 9 2.29 2.74 10.90
N VAL A 10 1.90 3.39 9.80
CA VAL A 10 0.82 4.39 9.79
C VAL A 10 -0.52 3.75 10.18
N LEU A 11 -0.86 2.59 9.60
CA LEU A 11 -2.06 1.84 9.99
C LEU A 11 -2.01 1.44 11.49
N GLY A 12 -0.84 1.08 12.00
CA GLY A 12 -0.63 0.84 13.43
C GLY A 12 -0.95 2.07 14.29
N CYS A 13 -0.51 3.26 13.87
CA CYS A 13 -0.83 4.53 14.53
C CYS A 13 -2.33 4.82 14.51
N ILE A 14 -3.01 4.64 13.36
CA ILE A 14 -4.46 4.80 13.25
C ILE A 14 -5.19 3.85 14.21
N LEU A 15 -4.77 2.58 14.24
CA LEU A 15 -5.39 1.60 15.12
C LEU A 15 -5.25 1.98 16.59
N ARG A 16 -4.06 2.45 17.02
CA ARG A 16 -3.85 2.94 18.39
C ARG A 16 -4.70 4.18 18.71
N LYS A 17 -4.96 5.02 17.71
CA LYS A 17 -5.82 6.19 17.89
C LYS A 17 -7.29 5.80 18.10
N LEU A 18 -7.75 4.76 17.40
CA LEU A 18 -9.11 4.23 17.54
C LEU A 18 -9.26 3.29 18.76
N ASP A 19 -8.17 2.68 19.21
CA ASP A 19 -8.11 1.78 20.35
C ASP A 19 -6.74 1.89 21.04
N PRO A 20 -6.63 2.70 22.11
CA PRO A 20 -5.37 2.92 22.82
C PRO A 20 -4.74 1.64 23.39
N LEU A 21 -5.54 0.58 23.60
CA LEU A 21 -5.05 -0.70 24.12
C LEU A 21 -4.56 -1.66 23.02
N ALA A 22 -4.71 -1.29 21.75
CA ALA A 22 -4.30 -2.12 20.63
C ALA A 22 -2.77 -2.28 20.55
N LYS A 23 -2.33 -3.52 20.29
CA LYS A 23 -0.92 -3.89 20.10
C LYS A 23 -0.64 -4.28 18.63
N PRO A 24 -0.31 -3.33 17.75
CA PRO A 24 -0.20 -3.58 16.31
C PRO A 24 1.08 -4.34 15.88
N GLY A 25 2.10 -4.45 16.73
CA GLY A 25 3.49 -4.77 16.32
C GLY A 25 3.77 -6.10 15.61
N LYS A 26 2.80 -7.01 15.48
CA LYS A 26 2.94 -8.26 14.68
C LYS A 26 1.91 -8.38 13.56
N MET A 27 1.11 -7.34 13.34
CA MET A 27 0.00 -7.39 12.40
C MET A 27 0.42 -6.88 11.02
N MET A 28 0.13 -7.67 9.99
CA MET A 28 0.28 -7.24 8.60
C MET A 28 -0.77 -6.21 8.21
N ALA A 29 -0.50 -5.44 7.16
CA ALA A 29 -1.33 -4.34 6.70
C ALA A 29 -2.83 -4.70 6.54
N GLY A 30 -3.14 -5.89 6.01
CA GLY A 30 -4.52 -6.35 5.83
C GLY A 30 -5.27 -6.59 7.14
N ALA A 31 -4.58 -7.13 8.15
CA ALA A 31 -5.16 -7.35 9.48
C ALA A 31 -5.35 -6.03 10.23
N LEU A 32 -4.40 -5.10 10.11
CA LEU A 32 -4.52 -3.75 10.65
C LEU A 32 -5.72 -3.02 10.04
N LEU A 33 -5.82 -3.01 8.71
CA LEU A 33 -6.89 -2.34 7.99
C LEU A 33 -8.28 -2.90 8.34
N LYS A 34 -8.39 -4.22 8.52
CA LYS A 34 -9.64 -4.86 9.00
C LYS A 34 -10.02 -4.34 10.39
N LYS A 35 -9.11 -4.35 11.36
CA LYS A 35 -9.39 -3.87 12.72
C LYS A 35 -9.75 -2.39 12.76
N ILE A 36 -9.06 -1.57 11.96
CA ILE A 36 -9.38 -0.15 11.81
C ILE A 36 -10.81 0.00 11.30
N TRP A 37 -11.15 -0.68 10.20
CA TRP A 37 -12.49 -0.63 9.62
C TRP A 37 -13.57 -1.03 10.64
N ASP A 38 -13.35 -2.10 11.40
CA ASP A 38 -14.31 -2.57 12.39
C ASP A 38 -14.56 -1.54 13.52
N LYS A 39 -13.54 -0.72 13.84
CA LYS A 39 -13.59 0.31 14.89
C LYS A 39 -14.07 1.68 14.42
N LEU A 40 -14.09 1.94 13.11
CA LEU A 40 -14.61 3.22 12.59
C LEU A 40 -16.12 3.34 12.84
N SER A 41 -16.56 4.55 13.23
CA SER A 41 -17.98 4.91 13.26
C SER A 41 -18.60 4.85 11.86
N ASN A 42 -19.93 4.77 11.75
CA ASN A 42 -20.61 4.70 10.45
C ASN A 42 -20.32 5.95 9.58
N HIS A 43 -20.27 7.13 10.19
CA HIS A 43 -19.90 8.36 9.48
C HIS A 43 -18.48 8.29 8.93
N ASN A 44 -17.51 7.87 9.74
CA ASN A 44 -16.12 7.72 9.31
C ASN A 44 -15.94 6.61 8.26
N LYS A 45 -16.71 5.53 8.34
CA LYS A 45 -16.71 4.48 7.31
C LYS A 45 -17.12 5.01 5.94
N VAL A 46 -18.11 5.89 5.89
CA VAL A 46 -18.54 6.56 4.64
C VAL A 46 -17.44 7.51 4.16
N ALA A 47 -16.93 8.37 5.05
CA ALA A 47 -15.89 9.35 4.70
C ALA A 47 -14.61 8.70 4.14
N TRP A 48 -14.17 7.60 4.73
CA TRP A 48 -12.89 6.96 4.42
C TRP A 48 -13.00 5.70 3.54
N GLN A 49 -14.18 5.42 2.99
CA GLN A 49 -14.41 4.20 2.22
C GLN A 49 -13.46 4.08 1.01
N SER A 50 -13.22 5.19 0.30
CA SER A 50 -12.35 5.22 -0.87
C SER A 50 -10.90 4.94 -0.49
N HIS A 51 -10.37 5.60 0.56
CA HIS A 51 -9.02 5.38 1.10
C HIS A 51 -8.81 3.92 1.49
N VAL A 52 -9.72 3.35 2.29
CA VAL A 52 -9.64 1.95 2.72
C VAL A 52 -9.67 1.00 1.52
N ARG A 53 -10.47 1.29 0.48
CA ARG A 53 -10.51 0.49 -0.75
C ARG A 53 -9.18 0.55 -1.50
N GLN A 54 -8.56 1.72 -1.64
CA GLN A 54 -7.28 1.87 -2.33
C GLN A 54 -6.14 1.18 -1.57
N ILE A 55 -6.08 1.34 -0.25
CA ILE A 55 -5.09 0.65 0.59
C ILE A 55 -5.24 -0.88 0.46
N ARG A 56 -6.48 -1.39 0.48
CA ARG A 56 -6.73 -2.82 0.27
C ARG A 56 -6.32 -3.29 -1.13
N LYS A 57 -6.54 -2.48 -2.17
CA LYS A 57 -6.10 -2.79 -3.54
C LYS A 57 -4.57 -2.90 -3.61
N ALA A 58 -3.86 -1.94 -3.02
CA ALA A 58 -2.39 -1.95 -2.93
C ALA A 58 -1.89 -3.21 -2.22
N GLN A 59 -2.47 -3.57 -1.08
CA GLN A 59 -2.11 -4.78 -0.34
C GLN A 59 -2.29 -6.05 -1.18
N LYS A 60 -3.39 -6.16 -1.94
CA LYS A 60 -3.63 -7.32 -2.81
C LYS A 60 -2.57 -7.43 -3.90
N ARG A 61 -2.23 -6.34 -4.59
CA ARG A 61 -1.19 -6.34 -5.64
C ARG A 61 0.19 -6.66 -5.08
N ARG A 62 0.54 -6.11 -3.91
CA ARG A 62 1.77 -6.47 -3.19
C ARG A 62 1.82 -7.96 -2.87
N ASN A 63 0.75 -8.50 -2.28
CA ASN A 63 0.72 -9.92 -1.92
C ASN A 63 0.81 -10.81 -3.16
N HIS A 64 0.19 -10.41 -4.27
CA HIS A 64 0.34 -11.08 -5.56
C HIS A 64 1.83 -11.09 -6.00
N ALA A 65 2.51 -9.94 -5.96
CA ALA A 65 3.92 -9.84 -6.33
C ALA A 65 4.88 -10.60 -5.41
N VAL A 66 4.57 -10.70 -4.11
CA VAL A 66 5.43 -11.41 -3.14
C VAL A 66 5.24 -12.92 -3.21
N HIS A 67 4.03 -13.40 -3.52
CA HIS A 67 3.71 -14.83 -3.47
C HIS A 67 3.75 -15.52 -4.83
N ASN A 68 3.81 -14.77 -5.92
CA ASN A 68 3.95 -15.35 -7.25
C ASN A 68 5.41 -15.33 -7.72
N ARG A 69 5.77 -16.42 -8.41
CA ARG A 69 7.05 -16.52 -9.09
C ARG A 69 7.05 -15.62 -10.33
N VAL A 70 8.18 -14.95 -10.57
CA VAL A 70 8.42 -14.21 -11.81
C VAL A 70 9.19 -15.11 -12.76
N ASP A 71 8.64 -15.37 -13.93
CA ASP A 71 9.29 -16.12 -15.00
C ASP A 71 9.45 -15.23 -16.23
N THR A 72 10.69 -15.11 -16.73
CA THR A 72 11.02 -14.30 -17.91
C THR A 72 11.50 -15.21 -19.03
N GLY A 73 10.81 -15.15 -20.17
CA GLY A 73 11.24 -15.76 -21.42
C GLY A 73 12.19 -14.83 -22.16
N TYR A 74 13.26 -15.40 -22.71
CA TYR A 74 14.29 -14.67 -23.45
C TYR A 74 14.37 -15.17 -24.90
N THR A 75 14.69 -14.26 -25.82
CA THR A 75 15.08 -14.59 -27.19
C THR A 75 16.49 -14.06 -27.44
N TRP A 76 17.24 -14.71 -28.30
CA TRP A 76 18.52 -14.18 -28.78
C TRP A 76 18.27 -13.14 -29.86
N ALA A 77 18.85 -11.95 -29.71
CA ALA A 77 18.83 -10.88 -30.71
C ALA A 77 20.24 -10.66 -31.26
N GLU A 78 20.42 -10.87 -32.56
CA GLU A 78 21.72 -10.71 -33.22
C GLU A 78 22.01 -9.25 -33.54
N TYR A 79 23.26 -8.84 -33.38
CA TYR A 79 23.73 -7.52 -33.79
C TYR A 79 24.19 -7.53 -35.25
N ALA A 80 23.95 -6.43 -35.98
CA ALA A 80 24.40 -6.28 -37.36
C ALA A 80 25.93 -6.37 -37.52
N THR A 81 26.69 -6.07 -36.46
CA THR A 81 28.16 -6.15 -36.41
C THR A 81 28.70 -7.54 -36.07
N GLY A 82 27.83 -8.53 -35.86
CA GLY A 82 28.17 -9.84 -35.30
C GLY A 82 28.02 -9.88 -33.78
N GLY A 83 27.72 -11.06 -33.25
CA GLY A 83 27.33 -11.27 -31.84
C GLY A 83 25.84 -11.08 -31.60
N GLY A 84 25.44 -10.96 -30.33
CA GLY A 84 24.05 -10.73 -29.94
C GLY A 84 23.87 -10.65 -28.42
N GLU A 85 22.63 -10.42 -27.99
CA GLU A 85 22.24 -10.43 -26.59
C GLU A 85 20.92 -11.19 -26.35
N TRP A 86 20.74 -11.70 -25.13
CA TRP A 86 19.47 -12.27 -24.71
C TRP A 86 18.50 -11.14 -24.33
N MET A 87 17.49 -10.95 -25.17
CA MET A 87 16.43 -9.96 -24.96
C MET A 87 15.23 -10.59 -24.25
N PRO A 88 14.73 -10.01 -23.16
CA PRO A 88 13.50 -10.46 -22.53
C PRO A 88 12.31 -10.18 -23.46
N VAL A 89 11.47 -11.19 -23.71
CA VAL A 89 10.31 -11.07 -24.63
C VAL A 89 9.00 -11.08 -23.87
N ILE A 90 8.91 -11.89 -22.81
CA ILE A 90 7.72 -12.03 -21.99
C ILE A 90 8.16 -12.17 -20.54
N THR A 91 7.57 -11.36 -19.66
CA THR A 91 7.66 -11.59 -18.22
C THR A 91 6.27 -11.98 -17.73
N THR A 92 6.21 -13.01 -16.89
CA THR A 92 4.99 -13.47 -16.24
C THR A 92 5.16 -13.44 -14.74
N MET A 93 4.10 -13.09 -14.02
CA MET A 93 4.02 -13.14 -12.57
C MET A 93 2.89 -14.11 -12.19
N GLY A 94 3.25 -15.34 -11.84
CA GLY A 94 2.30 -16.44 -11.79
C GLY A 94 1.78 -16.78 -13.18
N ASN A 95 0.47 -16.67 -13.39
CA ASN A 95 -0.16 -16.94 -14.69
C ASN A 95 -0.53 -15.66 -15.47
N GLU A 96 -0.13 -14.49 -14.97
CA GLU A 96 -0.43 -13.19 -15.58
C GLU A 96 0.81 -12.67 -16.34
N SER A 97 0.62 -12.18 -17.57
CA SER A 97 1.66 -11.42 -18.26
C SER A 97 1.89 -10.11 -17.52
N CYS A 98 3.14 -9.75 -17.27
CA CYS A 98 3.50 -8.53 -16.57
C CYS A 98 4.53 -7.75 -17.38
N ASP A 99 4.26 -6.45 -17.57
CA ASP A 99 5.18 -5.52 -18.23
C ASP A 99 5.65 -4.42 -17.27
N GLU A 100 6.58 -3.58 -17.73
CA GLU A 100 7.11 -2.47 -16.93
C GLU A 100 6.03 -1.46 -16.51
N ARG A 101 5.00 -1.28 -17.35
CA ARG A 101 3.89 -0.37 -17.05
C ARG A 101 3.07 -0.89 -15.88
N GLU A 102 2.78 -2.17 -15.84
CA GLU A 102 2.08 -2.80 -14.71
C GLU A 102 2.88 -2.70 -13.41
N LEU A 103 4.19 -2.96 -13.46
CA LEU A 103 5.06 -2.83 -12.28
C LEU A 103 5.12 -1.38 -11.78
N SER A 104 5.20 -0.42 -12.70
CA SER A 104 5.19 1.02 -12.39
C SER A 104 3.87 1.44 -11.76
N HIS A 105 2.74 0.94 -12.28
CA HIS A 105 1.43 1.19 -11.72
C HIS A 105 1.27 0.58 -10.32
N ASP A 106 1.78 -0.63 -10.09
CA ASP A 106 1.75 -1.28 -8.78
C ASP A 106 2.61 -0.53 -7.75
N LEU A 107 3.78 -0.01 -8.15
CA LEU A 107 4.62 0.83 -7.31
C LEU A 107 3.90 2.13 -6.94
N ALA A 108 3.32 2.83 -7.92
CA ALA A 108 2.54 4.04 -7.68
C ALA A 108 1.38 3.77 -6.73
N LEU A 109 0.69 2.63 -6.89
CA LEU A 109 -0.39 2.22 -6.00
C LEU A 109 0.09 1.98 -4.56
N GLN A 110 1.29 1.41 -4.35
CA GLN A 110 1.88 1.31 -3.01
C GLN A 110 2.15 2.71 -2.42
N GLN A 111 2.68 3.65 -3.20
CA GLN A 111 3.00 5.00 -2.74
C GLN A 111 1.73 5.75 -2.32
N SER A 112 0.71 5.72 -3.18
CA SER A 112 -0.60 6.30 -2.88
C SER A 112 -1.24 5.66 -1.64
N SER A 113 -1.03 4.37 -1.40
CA SER A 113 -1.60 3.72 -0.21
C SER A 113 -1.04 4.27 1.11
N THR A 114 0.25 4.62 1.16
CA THR A 114 0.85 5.28 2.32
C THR A 114 0.29 6.69 2.50
N VAL A 115 0.17 7.46 1.41
CA VAL A 115 -0.44 8.80 1.44
C VAL A 115 -1.87 8.73 1.97
N PHE A 116 -2.69 7.81 1.45
CA PHE A 116 -4.07 7.63 1.93
C PHE A 116 -4.13 7.23 3.41
N ALA A 117 -3.19 6.41 3.88
CA ALA A 117 -3.12 6.07 5.31
C ALA A 117 -2.78 7.32 6.15
N ILE A 118 -1.86 8.17 5.68
CA ILE A 118 -1.48 9.42 6.37
C ILE A 118 -2.66 10.39 6.40
N GLU A 119 -3.33 10.61 5.28
CA GLU A 119 -4.52 11.46 5.20
C GLU A 119 -5.61 11.00 6.17
N MET A 120 -5.84 9.68 6.24
CA MET A 120 -6.81 9.11 7.16
C MET A 120 -6.39 9.30 8.63
N LEU A 121 -5.10 9.11 8.95
CA LEU A 121 -4.57 9.39 10.28
C LEU A 121 -4.75 10.86 10.67
N HIS A 122 -4.45 11.78 9.76
CA HIS A 122 -4.59 13.21 9.96
C HIS A 122 -6.06 13.59 10.16
N GLY A 123 -6.96 13.16 9.26
CA GLY A 123 -8.39 13.46 9.35
C GLY A 123 -9.03 12.92 10.62
N LEU A 124 -8.68 11.70 11.05
CA LEU A 124 -9.11 11.14 12.34
C LEU A 124 -8.47 11.84 13.55
N SER A 125 -7.40 12.60 13.34
CA SER A 125 -6.77 13.40 14.37
C SER A 125 -7.43 14.75 14.57
N CYS A 126 -7.82 15.40 13.48
CA CYS A 126 -8.49 16.70 13.54
C CYS A 126 -9.96 16.59 13.96
N SER A 127 -10.64 15.49 13.64
CA SER A 127 -12.08 15.32 13.95
C SER A 127 -12.39 15.02 15.43
N ASN A 128 -11.37 14.75 16.25
CA ASN A 128 -11.49 14.58 17.70
C ASN A 128 -11.10 15.83 18.50
N HIS A 129 -10.79 16.95 17.83
CA HIS A 129 -10.54 18.20 18.53
C HIS A 129 -11.87 18.88 18.89
N ASP A 130 -12.01 19.20 20.19
CA ASP A 130 -12.87 20.31 20.60
C ASP A 130 -12.43 21.53 19.77
N PRO A 131 -13.33 22.31 19.15
CA PRO A 131 -12.95 23.53 18.42
C PRO A 131 -12.09 24.51 19.24
N ALA A 132 -12.02 24.36 20.57
CA ALA A 132 -11.11 25.08 21.45
C ALA A 132 -9.65 24.55 21.50
N ASP A 133 -9.43 23.25 21.22
CA ASP A 133 -8.09 22.65 21.19
C ASP A 133 -7.53 22.77 19.78
N ARG A 134 -6.62 23.72 19.56
CA ARG A 134 -5.83 23.78 18.32
C ARG A 134 -5.18 22.41 18.09
N CYS A 135 -5.24 21.93 16.83
CA CYS A 135 -4.40 20.82 16.41
C CYS A 135 -2.97 21.12 16.85
N PRO A 136 -2.29 20.21 17.59
CA PRO A 136 -0.89 20.43 17.89
C PRO A 136 -0.15 20.63 16.57
N ASP A 137 0.71 21.63 16.51
CA ASP A 137 1.56 21.88 15.36
C ASP A 137 2.70 20.85 15.39
N TRP A 138 2.45 19.63 14.91
CA TRP A 138 3.48 18.58 14.74
C TRP A 138 4.20 18.69 13.38
N TRP A 139 4.03 19.83 12.70
CA TRP A 139 4.56 20.10 11.36
C TRP A 139 5.45 21.35 11.29
N GLU A 140 5.87 21.92 12.42
CA GLU A 140 7.00 22.86 12.48
C GLU A 140 8.28 22.19 13.00
#